data_AF-A0A522T637-F1
#
_entry.id   AF-A0A522T637-F1
#
_cell.length_a   1.000
_cell.length_b   1.000
_cell.length_c   1.000
_cell.angle_alpha   90.00
_cell.angle_beta   90.00
_cell.angle_gamma   90.00
#
_symmetry.space_group_name_H-M   'P 1'
#
loop_
_entity.id
_entity.type
_entity.pdbx_description
1 polymer ?
#
loop_
_entity_poly.entity_id
_entity_poly.type
_entity_poly.pdbx_seq_one_letter_code
_entity_poly.pdbx_strand_id
1 'polypeptide(L)'
;MRRIFAFLLLTMSLLSAPLAVRVPNASSAGQPEDFSPAAPIPPVKLPYQVGIASWYGSFFQGKETTSGHPFNMWAMTAAHRTLPLGTRVRVTNLANNLAVILRINDRGPVPDSRIIDLSYGAARALHFSGQGLAPVRIDILARKGPLGVTASPNATQLASLP
;
A
#
# COMPACT_ATOMS: atom_id res chain seq x y z
N MET A 1 41.28 -38.57 -72.58
CA MET A 1 40.42 -39.10 -73.66
C MET A 1 38.97 -39.08 -73.19
N ARG A 2 38.07 -38.59 -74.07
CA ARG A 2 36.64 -38.95 -74.21
C ARG A 2 35.69 -38.64 -73.03
N ARG A 3 34.74 -37.70 -73.13
CA ARG A 3 33.55 -37.56 -74.02
C ARG A 3 32.27 -38.18 -73.41
N ILE A 4 31.23 -37.32 -73.36
CA ILE A 4 29.75 -37.53 -73.39
C ILE A 4 29.05 -38.10 -72.13
N PHE A 5 27.77 -37.88 -71.77
CA PHE A 5 26.50 -37.29 -72.28
C PHE A 5 25.71 -36.75 -71.05
N ALA A 6 25.11 -35.55 -71.02
CA ALA A 6 23.80 -35.13 -71.53
C ALA A 6 22.55 -35.71 -70.82
N PHE A 7 21.67 -34.80 -70.38
CA PHE A 7 20.23 -34.90 -70.02
C PHE A 7 19.80 -35.64 -68.75
N LEU A 8 19.09 -34.95 -67.84
CA LEU A 8 17.61 -34.89 -67.85
C LEU A 8 17.09 -33.97 -66.72
N LEU A 9 16.16 -33.07 -67.08
CA LEU A 9 15.43 -32.17 -66.19
C LEU A 9 14.47 -32.93 -65.24
N LEU A 10 14.41 -32.49 -63.98
CA LEU A 10 13.16 -32.51 -63.20
C LEU A 10 13.20 -31.43 -62.10
N THR A 11 12.56 -30.30 -62.36
CA THR A 11 12.39 -29.22 -61.37
C THR A 11 11.17 -29.50 -60.50
N MET A 12 11.37 -30.03 -59.30
CA MET A 12 10.33 -30.11 -58.27
C MET A 12 10.26 -28.77 -57.52
N SER A 13 9.33 -27.92 -57.93
CA SER A 13 9.01 -26.68 -57.24
C SER A 13 8.04 -26.98 -56.09
N LEU A 14 8.50 -26.85 -54.84
CA LEU A 14 7.62 -26.90 -53.66
C LEU A 14 6.88 -25.57 -53.54
N LEU A 15 5.57 -25.59 -53.75
CA LEU A 15 4.67 -24.47 -53.53
C LEU A 15 4.30 -24.42 -52.03
N SER A 16 4.95 -23.54 -51.27
CA SER A 16 4.64 -23.28 -49.86
C SER A 16 3.41 -22.37 -49.77
N ALA A 17 2.31 -22.86 -49.19
CA ALA A 17 1.14 -22.04 -48.88
C ALA A 17 1.24 -21.51 -47.44
N PRO A 18 0.93 -20.22 -47.17
CA PRO A 18 0.85 -19.73 -45.80
C PRO A 18 -0.48 -20.18 -45.16
N LEU A 19 -0.41 -20.77 -43.97
CA LEU A 19 -1.58 -20.97 -43.11
C LEU A 19 -2.09 -19.60 -42.64
N ALA A 20 -3.27 -19.21 -43.10
CA ALA A 20 -4.00 -18.09 -42.54
C ALA A 20 -4.54 -18.49 -41.16
N VAL A 21 -3.91 -18.01 -40.09
CA VAL A 21 -4.45 -18.11 -38.73
C VAL A 21 -5.67 -17.19 -38.65
N ARG A 22 -6.85 -17.81 -38.55
CA ARG A 22 -8.13 -17.13 -38.37
C ARG A 22 -8.28 -16.70 -36.91
N VAL A 23 -8.03 -15.42 -36.65
CA VAL A 23 -8.36 -14.79 -35.37
C VAL A 23 -9.89 -14.71 -35.25
N PRO A 24 -10.54 -15.29 -34.23
CA PRO A 24 -11.96 -15.12 -34.03
C PRO A 24 -12.27 -13.65 -33.72
N ASN A 25 -13.10 -13.07 -34.59
CA ASN A 25 -13.65 -11.73 -34.48
C ASN A 25 -14.68 -11.70 -33.33
N ALA A 26 -14.25 -11.26 -32.14
CA ALA A 26 -15.16 -10.94 -31.05
C ALA A 26 -15.75 -9.54 -31.29
N SER A 27 -16.76 -9.50 -32.16
CA SER A 27 -17.67 -8.37 -32.25
C SER A 27 -18.54 -8.32 -30.99
N SER A 28 -18.14 -7.48 -30.05
CA SER A 28 -19.04 -6.87 -29.07
C SER A 28 -18.49 -5.47 -28.78
N ALA A 29 -18.64 -4.59 -29.77
CA ALA A 29 -18.54 -3.16 -29.55
C ALA A 29 -19.74 -2.74 -28.69
N GLY A 30 -19.59 -2.90 -27.37
CA GLY A 30 -20.29 -2.05 -26.42
C GLY A 30 -19.94 -0.60 -26.75
N GLN A 31 -20.94 0.26 -26.64
CA GLN A 31 -20.86 1.68 -27.00
C GLN A 31 -19.64 2.35 -26.36
N PRO A 32 -19.04 3.39 -27.00
CA PRO A 32 -18.09 4.22 -26.30
C PRO A 32 -18.84 4.89 -25.14
N GLU A 33 -18.61 4.41 -23.92
CA GLU A 33 -18.96 5.14 -22.71
C GLU A 33 -18.40 6.55 -22.89
N ASP A 34 -19.28 7.53 -22.90
CA ASP A 34 -18.96 8.94 -23.00
C ASP A 34 -18.06 9.30 -21.81
N PHE A 35 -16.74 9.29 -22.02
CA PHE A 35 -15.76 9.73 -21.05
C PHE A 35 -15.80 11.26 -20.97
N SER A 36 -16.92 11.80 -20.52
CA SER A 36 -16.99 13.15 -19.98
C SER A 36 -15.94 13.24 -18.88
N PRO A 37 -14.98 14.18 -18.95
CA PRO A 37 -13.88 14.23 -17.99
C PRO A 37 -14.49 14.39 -16.59
N ALA A 38 -14.42 13.32 -15.81
CA ALA A 38 -14.88 13.32 -14.42
C ALA A 38 -14.28 14.55 -13.74
N ALA A 39 -15.15 15.40 -13.20
CA ALA A 39 -14.74 16.59 -12.48
C ALA A 39 -13.61 16.24 -11.49
N PRO A 40 -12.62 17.13 -11.28
CA PRO A 40 -11.49 16.85 -10.38
C PRO A 40 -12.03 16.36 -9.04
N ILE A 41 -11.76 15.09 -8.70
CA ILE A 41 -12.13 14.57 -7.38
C ILE A 41 -11.37 15.43 -6.38
N PRO A 42 -12.07 16.16 -5.49
CA PRO A 42 -11.39 17.00 -4.51
C PRO A 42 -10.45 16.09 -3.69
N PRO A 43 -9.22 16.52 -3.37
CA PRO A 43 -8.30 15.71 -2.61
C PRO A 43 -8.94 15.35 -1.27
N VAL A 44 -9.11 14.05 -1.01
CA VAL A 44 -9.65 13.57 0.26
C VAL A 44 -8.69 14.00 1.37
N LYS A 45 -9.08 14.97 2.19
CA LYS A 45 -8.30 15.41 3.35
C LYS A 45 -8.45 14.34 4.43
N LEU A 46 -7.49 13.42 4.49
CA LEU A 46 -7.47 12.39 5.54
C LEU A 46 -7.21 13.04 6.90
N PRO A 47 -7.85 12.54 7.97
CA PRO A 47 -7.63 13.06 9.31
C PRO A 47 -6.16 12.87 9.72
N TYR A 48 -5.62 13.90 10.39
CA TYR A 48 -4.28 13.90 10.95
C TYR A 48 -4.30 14.35 12.41
N GLN A 49 -3.27 13.97 13.17
CA GLN A 49 -3.03 14.41 14.54
C GLN A 49 -1.60 14.93 14.67
N VAL A 50 -1.39 15.95 15.52
CA VAL A 50 -0.06 16.48 15.86
C VAL A 50 0.12 16.42 17.36
N GLY A 51 1.32 16.05 17.82
CA GLY A 51 1.62 15.94 19.24
C GLY A 51 2.97 15.27 19.49
N ILE A 52 3.19 14.84 20.72
CA ILE A 52 4.46 14.21 21.13
C ILE A 52 4.40 12.70 20.92
N ALA A 53 5.43 12.15 20.30
CA ALA A 53 5.71 10.72 20.26
C ALA A 53 6.73 10.33 21.33
N SER A 54 6.63 9.10 21.83
CA SER A 54 7.76 8.40 22.44
C SER A 54 8.02 7.06 21.77
N TRP A 55 8.86 6.22 22.37
CA TRP A 55 9.07 4.86 21.91
C TRP A 55 9.24 3.88 23.08
N TYR A 56 8.94 2.61 22.82
CA TYR A 56 9.12 1.50 23.74
C TYR A 56 10.05 0.43 23.14
N GLY A 57 10.81 -0.22 24.02
CA GLY A 57 12.00 -0.98 23.63
C GLY A 57 12.09 -2.38 24.22
N SER A 58 13.32 -2.81 24.49
CA SER A 58 13.69 -4.18 24.88
C SER A 58 12.89 -4.74 26.07
N PHE A 59 12.48 -3.90 27.02
CA PHE A 59 11.66 -4.34 28.16
C PHE A 59 10.33 -5.00 27.75
N PHE A 60 9.79 -4.64 26.58
CA PHE A 60 8.55 -5.21 26.05
C PHE A 60 8.79 -6.31 25.00
N GLN A 61 10.03 -6.54 24.59
CA GLN A 61 10.34 -7.48 23.51
C GLN A 61 9.76 -8.87 23.82
N GLY A 62 9.03 -9.43 22.86
CA GLY A 62 8.39 -10.75 22.98
C GLY A 62 7.12 -10.78 23.84
N LYS A 63 6.76 -9.71 24.56
CA LYS A 63 5.49 -9.63 25.29
C LYS A 63 4.33 -9.47 24.32
N GLU A 64 3.18 -10.02 24.66
CA GLU A 64 1.98 -9.93 23.84
C GLU A 64 1.49 -8.48 23.75
N THR A 65 1.17 -8.02 22.54
CA THR A 65 0.53 -6.72 22.29
C THR A 65 -0.99 -6.87 22.31
N THR A 66 -1.74 -5.76 22.35
CA THR A 66 -3.21 -5.80 22.27
C THR A 66 -3.72 -6.45 20.98
N SER A 67 -2.91 -6.51 19.91
CA SER A 67 -3.24 -7.26 18.69
C SER A 67 -3.11 -8.78 18.79
N GLY A 68 -2.65 -9.32 19.92
CA GLY A 68 -2.45 -10.77 20.13
C GLY A 68 -1.13 -11.31 19.57
N HIS A 69 -0.27 -10.46 19.01
CA HIS A 69 1.05 -10.87 18.51
C HIS A 69 2.17 -10.39 19.45
N PRO A 70 3.25 -11.17 19.64
CA PRO A 70 4.43 -10.74 20.38
C PRO A 70 5.03 -9.45 19.81
N PHE A 71 5.39 -8.52 20.69
CA PHE A 71 6.05 -7.29 20.32
C PHE A 71 7.44 -7.55 19.75
N ASN A 72 7.74 -6.92 18.62
CA ASN A 72 9.06 -6.86 18.04
C ASN A 72 9.52 -5.40 17.99
N MET A 73 10.52 -5.05 18.79
CA MET A 73 11.06 -3.70 18.89
C MET A 73 11.66 -3.16 17.59
N TRP A 74 12.00 -4.04 16.65
CA TRP A 74 12.56 -3.66 15.35
C TRP A 74 11.50 -3.55 14.24
N ALA A 75 10.26 -3.99 14.49
CA ALA A 75 9.18 -3.91 13.53
C ALA A 75 8.65 -2.49 13.36
N MET A 76 8.00 -2.19 12.23
CA MET A 76 7.37 -0.89 11.97
C MET A 76 5.96 -0.82 12.55
N THR A 77 5.88 -0.78 13.88
CA THR A 77 4.63 -0.80 14.64
C THR A 77 4.56 0.29 15.69
N ALA A 78 3.36 0.58 16.18
CA ALA A 78 3.12 1.59 17.22
C ALA A 78 1.88 1.28 18.07
N ALA A 79 1.85 1.87 19.26
CA ALA A 79 0.72 1.88 20.18
C ALA A 79 -0.03 3.22 20.09
N HIS A 80 -1.36 3.15 20.02
CA HIS A 80 -2.23 4.33 19.99
C HIS A 80 -3.55 4.06 20.74
N ARG A 81 -4.11 5.09 21.39
CA ARG A 81 -5.26 4.97 22.31
C ARG A 81 -6.51 4.47 21.61
N THR A 82 -6.90 5.15 20.54
CA THR A 82 -8.22 4.99 19.92
C THR A 82 -8.19 4.46 18.50
N LEU A 83 -7.09 4.62 17.76
CA LEU A 83 -7.00 4.10 16.40
C LEU A 83 -7.25 2.57 16.37
N PRO A 84 -8.07 2.08 15.43
CA PRO A 84 -8.29 0.65 15.25
C PRO A 84 -6.97 -0.09 15.07
N LEU A 85 -6.86 -1.27 15.66
CA LEU A 85 -5.70 -2.14 15.40
C LEU A 85 -5.65 -2.49 13.91
N GLY A 86 -4.44 -2.57 13.35
CA GLY A 86 -4.20 -2.75 11.93
C GLY A 86 -4.22 -1.45 11.11
N THR A 87 -4.63 -0.32 11.68
CA THR A 87 -4.56 0.98 10.99
C THR A 87 -3.13 1.27 10.56
N ARG A 88 -2.96 1.68 9.30
CA ARG A 88 -1.68 2.15 8.79
C ARG A 88 -1.62 3.67 8.93
N VAL A 89 -0.53 4.16 9.47
CA VAL A 89 -0.29 5.59 9.67
C VAL A 89 1.05 5.97 9.08
N ARG A 90 1.15 7.15 8.48
CA ARG A 90 2.43 7.80 8.23
C ARG A 90 2.74 8.68 9.43
N VAL A 91 3.87 8.44 10.07
CA VAL A 91 4.37 9.29 11.16
C VAL A 91 5.52 10.11 10.62
N THR A 92 5.42 11.42 10.74
CA THR A 92 6.46 12.38 10.33
C THR A 92 7.03 13.03 11.58
N ASN A 93 8.35 12.96 11.75
CA ASN A 93 9.05 13.72 12.78
C ASN A 93 9.20 15.17 12.31
N LEU A 94 8.58 16.10 13.04
CA LEU A 94 8.51 17.51 12.66
C LEU A 94 9.84 18.26 12.85
N ALA A 95 10.78 17.70 13.63
CA ALA A 95 12.08 18.30 13.83
C ALA A 95 13.03 18.11 12.64
N ASN A 96 12.83 17.06 11.83
CA ASN A 96 13.73 16.70 10.72
C ASN A 96 13.02 16.32 9.41
N ASN A 97 11.68 16.34 9.39
CA ASN A 97 10.83 15.97 8.26
C ASN A 97 10.97 14.53 7.75
N LEU A 98 11.65 13.65 8.49
CA LEU A 98 11.70 12.22 8.18
C LEU A 98 10.33 11.60 8.47
N ALA A 99 9.94 10.61 7.67
CA ALA A 99 8.66 9.93 7.82
C ALA A 99 8.77 8.42 7.63
N VAL A 100 7.96 7.67 8.36
CA VAL A 100 7.84 6.21 8.25
C VAL A 100 6.38 5.79 8.27
N ILE A 101 6.07 4.65 7.66
CA ILE A 101 4.74 4.05 7.71
C ILE A 101 4.72 2.94 8.76
N LEU A 102 3.78 3.02 9.69
CA LEU A 102 3.65 2.10 10.81
C LEU A 102 2.26 1.45 10.80
N ARG A 103 2.16 0.28 11.45
CA ARG A 103 0.89 -0.35 11.80
C ARG A 103 0.58 -0.16 13.28
N ILE A 104 -0.64 0.27 13.60
CA ILE A 104 -1.12 0.26 14.98
C ILE A 104 -1.36 -1.19 15.40
N ASN A 105 -0.66 -1.68 16.41
CA ASN A 105 -0.81 -3.05 16.90
C ASN A 105 -0.98 -3.14 18.42
N ASP A 106 -0.99 -2.00 19.12
CA ASP A 106 -1.08 -1.98 20.56
C ASP A 106 -1.81 -0.73 21.11
N ARG A 107 -2.03 -0.71 22.43
CA ARG A 107 -2.68 0.37 23.17
C ARG A 107 -1.70 1.13 24.06
N GLY A 108 -2.03 2.39 24.27
CA GLY A 108 -1.15 3.41 24.85
C GLY A 108 -1.16 4.68 23.98
N PRO A 109 -0.34 5.69 24.25
CA PRO A 109 0.54 5.85 25.41
C PRO A 109 -0.23 5.91 26.75
N VAL A 110 0.46 5.66 27.87
CA VAL A 110 -0.11 5.87 29.22
C VAL A 110 -0.18 7.37 29.58
N PRO A 111 0.89 8.18 29.42
CA PRO A 111 0.83 9.62 29.69
C PRO A 111 0.06 10.38 28.62
N ASP A 112 -0.88 11.23 29.04
CA ASP A 112 -1.75 12.03 28.16
C ASP A 112 -1.01 13.11 27.35
N SER A 113 0.21 13.46 27.76
CA SER A 113 1.09 14.35 27.00
C SER A 113 1.59 13.76 25.67
N ARG A 114 1.43 12.44 25.45
CA ARG A 114 1.94 11.74 24.26
C ARG A 114 0.78 11.19 23.44
N ILE A 115 0.85 11.29 22.12
CA ILE A 115 -0.21 10.82 21.23
C ILE A 115 0.05 9.42 20.66
N ILE A 116 1.32 9.00 20.59
CA ILE A 116 1.71 7.71 20.03
C ILE A 116 3.03 7.23 20.64
N ASP A 117 3.14 5.92 20.89
CA ASP A 117 4.40 5.28 21.28
C ASP A 117 4.84 4.38 20.13
N LEU A 118 6.05 4.59 19.61
CA LEU A 118 6.60 3.85 18.47
C LEU A 118 7.46 2.67 18.94
N SER A 119 7.67 1.69 18.06
CA SER A 119 8.77 0.75 18.27
C SER A 119 10.14 1.45 18.21
N TYR A 120 11.14 0.85 18.85
CA TYR A 120 12.51 1.33 18.78
C TYR A 120 13.04 1.44 17.34
N GLY A 121 12.76 0.46 16.47
CA GLY A 121 13.15 0.46 15.06
C GLY A 121 12.56 1.65 14.30
N ALA A 122 11.29 1.98 14.54
CA ALA A 122 10.64 3.14 13.95
C ALA A 122 11.24 4.46 14.48
N ALA A 123 11.52 4.55 15.79
CA ALA A 123 12.15 5.73 16.38
C ALA A 123 13.57 5.96 15.87
N ARG A 124 14.32 4.89 15.62
CA ARG A 124 15.64 4.95 14.97
C ARG A 124 15.52 5.47 13.54
N ALA A 125 14.57 4.97 12.76
CA ALA A 125 14.35 5.41 11.39
C ALA A 125 13.91 6.89 11.30
N LEU A 126 13.23 7.40 12.33
CA LEU A 126 12.85 8.82 12.45
C LEU A 126 13.90 9.68 13.16
N HIS A 127 15.05 9.12 13.52
CA HIS A 127 16.18 9.80 14.19
C HIS A 127 15.78 10.48 15.51
N PHE A 128 14.92 9.87 16.32
CA PHE A 128 14.62 10.37 17.67
C PHE A 128 14.84 9.35 18.80
N SER A 129 15.36 8.17 18.49
CA SER A 129 15.57 7.12 19.50
C SER A 129 16.51 7.56 20.63
N GLY A 130 17.48 8.43 20.37
CA GLY A 130 18.39 8.97 21.39
C GLY A 130 17.75 10.01 22.30
N GLN A 131 16.84 10.83 21.75
CA GLN A 131 16.11 11.88 22.47
C GLN A 131 14.96 11.32 23.31
N GLY A 132 14.43 10.16 22.94
CA GLY A 132 13.30 9.52 23.62
C GLY A 132 11.94 10.07 23.19
N LEU A 133 11.86 11.37 22.93
CA LEU A 133 10.65 12.09 22.54
C LEU A 133 10.85 12.88 21.24
N ALA A 134 9.78 13.06 20.47
CA ALA A 134 9.78 13.94 19.30
C ALA A 134 8.41 14.55 19.03
N PRO A 135 8.34 15.79 18.53
CA PRO A 135 7.11 16.32 17.94
C PRO A 135 6.84 15.59 16.61
N VAL A 136 5.65 15.04 16.46
CA VAL A 136 5.26 14.28 15.28
C VAL A 136 3.90 14.71 14.72
N ARG A 137 3.72 14.43 13.43
CA ARG A 137 2.42 14.40 12.76
C ARG A 137 2.08 12.96 12.38
N ILE A 138 0.86 12.53 12.66
CA ILE A 138 0.29 11.24 12.28
C ILE A 138 -0.74 11.48 11.19
N ASP A 139 -0.51 10.94 10.00
CA ASP A 139 -1.50 10.92 8.91
C ASP A 139 -2.08 9.50 8.79
N ILE A 140 -3.40 9.37 8.92
CA ILE A 140 -4.08 8.07 8.77
C ILE A 140 -4.14 7.72 7.28
N LEU A 141 -3.64 6.54 6.92
CA LEU A 141 -3.64 6.09 5.53
C LEU A 141 -4.93 5.33 5.22
N ALA A 142 -5.60 5.72 4.14
CA ALA A 142 -6.81 5.03 3.68
C ALA A 142 -6.48 3.56 3.34
N ARG A 143 -7.34 2.63 3.77
CA ARG A 143 -7.29 1.25 3.26
C ARG A 143 -7.77 1.28 1.82
N LYS A 144 -6.92 0.90 0.87
CA LYS A 144 -7.37 0.53 -0.47
C LYS A 144 -8.15 -0.78 -0.33
N GLY A 145 -9.48 -0.72 -0.36
CA GLY A 145 -10.31 -1.92 -0.31
C GLY A 145 -10.07 -2.82 -1.52
N PRO A 146 -10.56 -4.08 -1.51
CA PRO A 146 -10.39 -5.03 -2.62
C PRO A 146 -10.97 -4.57 -3.97
N LEU A 147 -11.71 -3.46 -4.01
CA LEU A 147 -12.39 -2.94 -5.20
C LEU A 147 -12.16 -1.45 -5.43
N GLY A 148 -11.08 -0.84 -4.91
CA GLY A 148 -10.74 0.55 -5.23
C GLY A 148 -11.71 1.64 -4.72
N VAL A 149 -12.77 1.28 -4.00
CA VAL A 149 -13.66 2.24 -3.35
C VAL A 149 -12.98 2.74 -2.07
N THR A 150 -12.61 4.03 -2.07
CA THR A 150 -12.23 4.75 -0.86
C THR A 150 -13.43 4.76 0.09
N ALA A 151 -13.41 3.90 1.10
CA ALA A 151 -14.35 4.00 2.21
C ALA A 151 -14.07 5.32 2.96
N SER A 152 -14.81 6.36 2.58
CA SER A 152 -14.82 7.66 3.26
C SER A 152 -15.41 7.47 4.66
N PRO A 153 -14.84 8.07 5.72
CA PRO A 153 -15.29 7.85 7.09
C PRO A 153 -16.65 8.50 7.45
N ASN A 154 -17.44 8.95 6.47
CA ASN A 154 -18.71 9.67 6.69
C ASN A 154 -19.98 8.85 6.43
N ALA A 155 -19.91 7.53 6.31
CA ALA A 155 -21.09 6.69 6.00
C ALA A 155 -21.71 5.97 7.22
N THR A 156 -21.63 6.56 8.43
CA THR A 156 -22.35 6.04 9.61
C THR A 156 -23.14 7.12 10.33
N GLN A 157 -23.90 7.93 9.59
CA GLN A 157 -25.00 8.69 10.17
C GLN A 157 -26.14 8.71 9.17
N LEU A 158 -27.07 7.76 9.33
CA LEU A 158 -28.49 7.77 8.93
C LEU A 158 -28.98 6.31 8.82
N ALA A 159 -29.14 5.63 9.95
CA ALA A 159 -30.14 4.58 10.11
C ALA A 159 -30.42 4.38 11.62
N SER A 160 -31.70 4.22 11.93
CA SER A 160 -32.31 3.86 13.24
C SER A 160 -32.30 4.90 14.37
N LEU A 161 -33.32 5.77 14.36
CA LEU A 161 -34.09 6.08 15.57
C LEU A 161 -35.36 5.20 15.55
N PRO A 162 -35.79 4.60 16.66
CA PRO A 162 -37.20 4.31 16.89
C PRO A 162 -37.99 5.60 17.16
#